data_AF-A0A969E4G5-F1
#
_entry.id   AF-A0A969E4G5-F1
#
_cell.length_a   1.000
_cell.length_b   1.000
_cell.length_c   1.000
_cell.angle_alpha   90.00
_cell.angle_beta   90.00
_cell.angle_gamma   90.00
#
_symmetry.space_group_name_H-M   'P 1'
#
loop_
_entity.id
_entity.type
_entity.pdbx_description
1 polymer ?
#
loop_
_entity_poly.entity_id
_entity_poly.type
_entity_poly.pdbx_seq_one_letter_code
_entity_poly.pdbx_strand_id
1 'polypeptide(L)'
;MVRHGYCQYATWNEKGVVLPRALALKMIPQLESVANAPTIDHLFMGPVKKMLTNEKIDNVNKVRLTAEYTAMVEKIVKPSYKKLHDFVKKDYLPKTRISSGVNDVTNGSKIYAYLAKYWTTTDMTPDEIYALGESEVARIRAEMEKVKEQVGFKGDLKAFFKHVTEGEQKLRPFQQPDQVVANFNAIHQKMLPQLEKQFDLKPKTPFEVRRTEAFREKSASAEYNPGSLENARSGIFYVRFRTCGNTYFPR
;
A
#
# COMPACT_ATOMS: atom_id res chain seq x y z
N MET A 1 -8.26 -12.63 13.17
CA MET A 1 -7.64 -11.29 12.96
C MET A 1 -8.30 -10.21 13.83
N VAL A 2 -9.62 -9.95 13.76
CA VAL A 2 -10.28 -8.89 14.56
C VAL A 2 -10.22 -9.11 16.09
N ARG A 3 -10.41 -10.35 16.57
CA ARG A 3 -10.27 -10.69 18.00
C ARG A 3 -8.86 -10.40 18.55
N HIS A 4 -7.82 -10.59 17.73
CA HIS A 4 -6.43 -10.33 18.12
C HIS A 4 -6.14 -8.82 18.18
N GLY A 5 -6.64 -8.04 17.22
CA GLY A 5 -6.48 -6.58 17.24
C GLY A 5 -7.10 -5.95 18.50
N TYR A 6 -8.31 -6.40 18.89
CA TYR A 6 -8.99 -5.90 20.09
C TYR A 6 -8.18 -6.14 21.38
N CYS A 7 -7.68 -7.36 21.59
CA CYS A 7 -6.86 -7.69 22.76
C CYS A 7 -5.51 -6.96 22.72
N GLN A 8 -4.92 -6.78 21.55
CA GLN A 8 -3.65 -6.08 21.41
C GLN A 8 -3.79 -4.59 21.73
N TYR A 9 -4.83 -3.91 21.23
CA TYR A 9 -5.05 -2.50 21.56
C TYR A 9 -5.41 -2.27 23.03
N ALA A 10 -6.16 -3.19 23.65
CA ALA A 10 -6.46 -3.12 25.08
C ALA A 10 -5.21 -3.29 25.95
N THR A 11 -4.40 -4.32 25.69
CA THR A 11 -3.14 -4.58 26.42
C THR A 11 -2.08 -3.50 26.20
N TRP A 12 -2.02 -2.92 25.01
CA TRP A 12 -1.10 -1.82 24.71
C TRP A 12 -1.52 -0.53 25.37
N ASN A 13 -2.84 -0.27 25.46
CA ASN A 13 -3.38 0.85 26.20
C ASN A 13 -3.04 0.79 27.69
N GLU A 14 -3.12 -0.39 28.32
CA GLU A 14 -2.71 -0.60 29.72
C GLU A 14 -1.22 -0.31 29.96
N LYS A 15 -0.38 -0.45 28.93
CA LYS A 15 1.07 -0.18 28.98
C LYS A 15 1.46 1.21 28.48
N GLY A 16 0.50 2.09 28.18
CA GLY A 16 0.75 3.42 27.64
C GLY A 16 1.29 3.44 26.20
N VAL A 17 1.26 2.30 25.49
CA VAL A 17 1.73 2.17 24.11
C VAL A 17 0.55 2.37 23.17
N VAL A 18 0.10 3.62 23.05
CA VAL A 18 -1.05 3.97 22.21
C VAL A 18 -0.64 4.58 20.87
N LEU A 19 -1.45 4.36 19.83
CA LEU A 19 -1.26 4.97 18.54
C LEU A 19 -1.41 6.50 18.63
N PRO A 20 -0.74 7.26 17.72
CA PRO A 20 -1.11 8.64 17.45
C PRO A 20 -2.59 8.79 17.13
N ARG A 21 -3.21 9.85 17.65
CA ARG A 21 -4.61 10.21 17.38
C ARG A 21 -4.88 10.33 15.88
N ALA A 22 -3.94 10.90 15.13
CA ALA A 22 -4.04 11.03 13.68
C ALA A 22 -4.16 9.69 12.95
N LEU A 23 -3.54 8.61 13.46
CA LEU A 23 -3.68 7.28 12.88
C LEU A 23 -5.00 6.63 13.27
N ALA A 24 -5.38 6.72 14.56
CA ALA A 24 -6.65 6.16 15.03
C ALA A 24 -7.87 6.79 14.33
N LEU A 25 -7.85 8.11 14.07
CA LEU A 25 -8.89 8.79 13.30
C LEU A 25 -9.06 8.21 11.88
N LYS A 26 -7.95 7.84 11.22
CA LYS A 26 -7.98 7.26 9.88
C LYS A 26 -8.53 5.83 9.86
N MET A 27 -8.45 5.10 10.99
CA MET A 27 -8.97 3.73 11.09
C MET A 27 -10.50 3.69 11.10
N ILE A 28 -11.15 4.68 11.73
CA ILE A 28 -12.60 4.72 11.91
C ILE A 28 -13.37 4.57 10.58
N PRO A 29 -13.18 5.44 9.57
CA PRO A 29 -13.91 5.32 8.30
C PRO A 29 -13.54 4.04 7.51
N GLN A 30 -12.33 3.48 7.72
CA GLN A 30 -11.94 2.21 7.09
C GLN A 30 -12.68 1.02 7.72
N LEU A 31 -12.82 1.01 9.04
CA LEU A 31 -13.56 -0.04 9.75
C LEU A 31 -15.05 0.06 9.45
N GLU A 32 -15.59 1.28 9.35
CA GLU A 32 -16.98 1.54 8.99
C GLU A 32 -17.30 1.06 7.57
N SER A 33 -16.43 1.34 6.59
CA SER A 33 -16.64 0.90 5.20
C SER A 33 -16.67 -0.62 5.07
N VAL A 34 -15.83 -1.34 5.82
CA VAL A 34 -15.86 -2.80 5.85
C VAL A 34 -17.11 -3.32 6.58
N ALA A 35 -17.49 -2.71 7.70
CA ALA A 35 -18.66 -3.13 8.47
C ALA A 35 -19.98 -2.97 7.70
N ASN A 36 -20.09 -1.95 6.85
CA ASN A 36 -21.34 -1.57 6.20
C ASN A 36 -21.42 -1.94 4.70
N ALA A 37 -20.36 -2.50 4.12
CA ALA A 37 -20.35 -2.88 2.70
C ALA A 37 -21.51 -3.85 2.36
N PRO A 38 -22.21 -3.68 1.22
CA PRO A 38 -23.15 -4.67 0.72
C PRO A 38 -22.48 -6.04 0.59
N THR A 39 -23.16 -7.12 1.01
CA THR A 39 -22.48 -8.43 1.09
C THR A 39 -21.99 -8.92 -0.26
N ILE A 40 -22.78 -8.76 -1.32
CA ILE A 40 -22.38 -9.17 -2.67
C ILE A 40 -21.11 -8.46 -3.16
N ASP A 41 -20.83 -7.26 -2.65
CA ASP A 41 -19.67 -6.44 -2.98
C ASP A 41 -18.59 -6.44 -1.89
N HIS A 42 -18.81 -7.17 -0.81
CA HIS A 42 -17.88 -7.21 0.31
C HIS A 42 -16.56 -7.85 -0.11
N LEU A 43 -15.45 -7.27 0.34
CA LEU A 43 -14.09 -7.77 0.07
C LEU A 43 -13.90 -9.28 0.32
N PHE A 44 -14.53 -9.83 1.36
CA PHE A 44 -14.43 -11.25 1.72
C PHE A 44 -15.25 -12.18 0.81
N MET A 45 -16.10 -11.64 -0.08
CA MET A 45 -16.78 -12.43 -1.14
C MET A 45 -15.91 -12.64 -2.38
N GLY A 46 -14.68 -12.11 -2.43
CA GLY A 46 -13.74 -12.34 -3.54
C GLY A 46 -13.55 -13.81 -3.92
N PRO A 47 -13.33 -14.74 -2.95
CA PRO A 47 -13.25 -16.18 -3.24
C PRO A 47 -14.51 -16.75 -3.88
N VAL A 48 -15.70 -16.33 -3.42
CA VAL A 48 -16.99 -16.78 -4.00
C VAL A 48 -17.11 -16.32 -5.45
N LYS A 49 -16.77 -15.07 -5.75
CA LYS A 49 -16.79 -14.55 -7.14
C LYS A 49 -15.90 -15.39 -8.06
N LYS A 50 -14.70 -15.76 -7.61
CA LYS A 50 -13.78 -16.64 -8.36
C LYS A 50 -14.28 -18.10 -8.46
N MET A 51 -14.93 -18.59 -7.41
CA MET A 51 -15.48 -19.94 -7.36
C MET A 51 -16.63 -20.10 -8.36
N LEU A 52 -17.51 -19.10 -8.49
CA LEU A 52 -18.65 -19.16 -9.40
C LEU A 52 -18.24 -19.32 -10.87
N THR A 53 -17.11 -18.71 -11.27
CA THR A 53 -16.54 -18.83 -12.62
C THR A 53 -15.70 -20.10 -12.82
N ASN A 54 -15.50 -20.92 -11.78
CA ASN A 54 -14.71 -22.15 -11.89
C ASN A 54 -15.59 -23.33 -12.32
N GLU A 55 -15.33 -23.86 -13.51
CA GLU A 55 -16.09 -24.99 -14.08
C GLU A 55 -15.82 -26.33 -13.38
N LYS A 56 -14.71 -26.45 -12.63
CA LYS A 56 -14.35 -27.67 -11.90
C LYS A 56 -15.17 -27.88 -10.62
N ILE A 57 -16.01 -26.92 -10.24
CA ILE A 57 -16.85 -26.97 -9.05
C ILE A 57 -18.29 -27.10 -9.50
N ASP A 58 -18.97 -28.14 -9.03
CA ASP A 58 -20.36 -28.39 -9.37
C ASP A 58 -21.31 -27.31 -8.79
N ASN A 59 -22.50 -27.22 -9.38
CA ASN A 59 -23.48 -26.21 -9.00
C ASN A 59 -24.00 -26.37 -7.58
N VAL A 60 -24.08 -27.60 -7.05
CA VAL A 60 -24.56 -27.84 -5.68
C VAL A 60 -23.58 -27.23 -4.68
N ASN A 61 -22.28 -27.48 -4.87
CA ASN A 61 -21.25 -26.88 -4.05
C ASN A 61 -21.16 -25.37 -4.21
N LYS A 62 -21.32 -24.83 -5.43
CA LYS A 62 -21.37 -23.37 -5.66
C LYS A 62 -22.49 -22.71 -4.86
N VAL A 63 -23.70 -23.27 -4.89
CA VAL A 63 -24.86 -22.74 -4.14
C VAL A 63 -24.61 -22.83 -2.63
N ARG A 64 -24.22 -24.00 -2.14
CA ARG A 64 -23.97 -24.23 -0.71
C ARG A 64 -22.90 -23.29 -0.15
N LEU A 65 -21.73 -23.23 -0.79
CA LEU A 65 -20.61 -22.41 -0.32
C LEU A 65 -20.93 -20.91 -0.42
N THR A 66 -21.67 -20.48 -1.45
CA THR A 66 -22.12 -19.08 -1.55
C THR A 66 -23.03 -18.69 -0.36
N ALA A 67 -23.96 -19.57 0.01
CA ALA A 67 -24.84 -19.33 1.16
C ALA A 67 -24.08 -19.30 2.49
N GLU A 68 -23.16 -20.27 2.71
CA GLU A 68 -22.32 -20.32 3.90
C GLU A 68 -21.42 -19.07 4.04
N TYR A 69 -20.77 -18.66 2.95
CA TYR A 69 -19.95 -17.43 2.94
C TYR A 69 -20.77 -16.18 3.20
N THR A 70 -21.94 -16.06 2.57
CA THR A 70 -22.86 -14.94 2.79
C THR A 70 -23.26 -14.86 4.26
N ALA A 71 -23.63 -15.99 4.86
CA ALA A 71 -23.98 -16.06 6.28
C ALA A 71 -22.80 -15.70 7.19
N MET A 72 -21.59 -16.17 6.88
CA MET A 72 -20.37 -15.82 7.62
C MET A 72 -20.05 -14.33 7.54
N VAL A 73 -20.18 -13.72 6.35
CA VAL A 73 -19.95 -12.28 6.17
C VAL A 73 -20.97 -11.46 6.96
N GLU A 74 -22.25 -11.76 6.85
CA GLU A 74 -23.33 -11.01 7.52
C GLU A 74 -23.33 -11.21 9.04
N LYS A 75 -23.12 -12.45 9.52
CA LYS A 75 -23.31 -12.78 10.94
C LYS A 75 -22.02 -12.66 11.76
N ILE A 76 -20.85 -12.74 11.14
CA ILE A 76 -19.56 -12.77 11.84
C ILE A 76 -18.68 -11.60 11.43
N VAL A 77 -18.41 -11.43 10.13
CA VAL A 77 -17.44 -10.44 9.66
C VAL A 77 -17.93 -9.02 9.93
N LYS A 78 -19.07 -8.62 9.37
CA LYS A 78 -19.59 -7.26 9.53
C LYS A 78 -19.81 -6.89 11.01
N PRO A 79 -20.43 -7.73 11.85
CA PRO A 79 -20.59 -7.40 13.27
C PRO A 79 -19.27 -7.30 14.02
N SER A 80 -18.25 -8.08 13.65
CA SER A 80 -16.92 -7.99 14.26
C SER A 80 -16.22 -6.68 13.90
N TYR A 81 -16.30 -6.27 12.63
CA TYR A 81 -15.76 -4.97 12.21
C TYR A 81 -16.51 -3.80 12.85
N LYS A 82 -17.84 -3.91 13.01
CA LYS A 82 -18.63 -2.92 13.75
C LYS A 82 -18.21 -2.81 15.21
N LYS A 83 -18.00 -3.94 15.90
CA LYS A 83 -17.48 -3.95 17.29
C LYS A 83 -16.13 -3.25 17.38
N LEU A 84 -15.19 -3.58 16.48
CA LEU A 84 -13.88 -2.94 16.44
C LEU A 84 -13.96 -1.44 16.13
N HIS A 85 -14.82 -1.04 15.18
CA HIS A 85 -15.11 0.36 14.89
C HIS A 85 -15.57 1.10 16.15
N ASP A 86 -16.58 0.55 16.84
CA ASP A 86 -17.18 1.19 18.00
C ASP A 86 -16.16 1.34 19.14
N PHE A 87 -15.32 0.33 19.38
CA PHE A 87 -14.22 0.41 20.34
C PHE A 87 -13.15 1.43 19.97
N VAL A 88 -12.68 1.41 18.72
CA VAL A 88 -11.66 2.36 18.28
C VAL A 88 -12.18 3.79 18.45
N LYS A 89 -13.45 4.03 18.08
CA LYS A 89 -14.09 5.35 18.14
C LYS A 89 -14.37 5.81 19.57
N LYS A 90 -14.90 4.94 20.44
CA LYS A 90 -15.42 5.33 21.76
C LYS A 90 -14.39 5.13 22.88
N ASP A 91 -13.69 4.00 22.88
CA ASP A 91 -12.86 3.59 24.01
C ASP A 91 -11.37 3.86 23.79
N TYR A 92 -10.88 3.67 22.56
CA TYR A 92 -9.45 3.79 22.24
C TYR A 92 -9.05 5.22 21.86
N LEU A 93 -9.81 5.87 20.96
CA LEU A 93 -9.48 7.21 20.46
C LEU A 93 -9.26 8.26 21.57
N PRO A 94 -10.06 8.33 22.66
CA PRO A 94 -9.80 9.28 23.74
C PRO A 94 -8.46 9.06 24.46
N LYS A 95 -7.91 7.84 24.43
CA LYS A 95 -6.67 7.45 25.10
C LYS A 95 -5.44 7.56 24.20
N THR A 96 -5.63 7.91 22.92
CA THR A 96 -4.52 8.06 21.96
C THR A 96 -3.65 9.27 22.27
N ARG A 97 -2.36 9.16 21.97
CA ARG A 97 -1.41 10.28 22.11
C ARG A 97 -1.59 11.29 20.98
N ILE A 98 -1.39 12.57 21.28
CA ILE A 98 -1.44 13.64 20.26
C ILE A 98 -0.17 13.64 19.40
N SER A 99 0.94 13.19 19.98
CA SER A 99 2.23 13.18 19.31
C SER A 99 2.32 12.11 18.21
N SER A 100 3.32 12.22 17.33
CA SER A 100 3.42 11.40 16.11
C SER A 100 4.55 10.35 16.18
N GLY A 101 5.69 10.69 16.79
CA GLY A 101 6.89 9.83 16.78
C GLY A 101 6.82 8.70 17.78
N VAL A 102 7.42 7.54 17.48
CA VAL A 102 7.52 6.44 18.44
C VAL A 102 8.35 6.83 19.67
N ASN A 103 9.18 7.87 19.57
CA ASN A 103 9.96 8.40 20.69
C ASN A 103 9.12 8.80 21.90
N ASP A 104 7.84 9.15 21.69
CA ASP A 104 6.95 9.60 22.78
C ASP A 104 6.27 8.44 23.53
N VAL A 105 6.50 7.19 23.13
CA VAL A 105 6.09 6.04 23.96
C VAL A 105 7.19 5.68 24.95
N THR A 106 6.84 4.94 26.00
CA THR A 106 7.83 4.41 26.96
C THR A 106 8.95 3.65 26.24
N ASN A 107 10.21 4.01 26.50
CA ASN A 107 11.40 3.52 25.80
C ASN A 107 11.45 3.82 24.28
N GLY A 108 10.71 4.83 23.83
CA GLY A 108 10.51 5.16 22.41
C GLY A 108 11.80 5.32 21.61
N SER A 109 12.81 6.03 22.14
CA SER A 109 14.09 6.20 21.44
C SER A 109 14.86 4.88 21.27
N LYS A 110 14.81 3.98 22.27
CA LYS A 110 15.41 2.64 22.18
C LYS A 110 14.66 1.78 21.17
N ILE A 111 13.32 1.86 21.17
CA ILE A 111 12.48 1.20 20.18
C ILE A 111 12.80 1.73 18.78
N TYR A 112 12.95 3.05 18.61
CA TYR A 112 13.27 3.66 17.33
C TYR A 112 14.63 3.23 16.81
N ALA A 113 15.68 3.26 17.64
CA ALA A 113 17.01 2.79 17.27
C ALA A 113 17.01 1.31 16.89
N TYR A 114 16.31 0.46 17.65
CA TYR A 114 16.14 -0.96 17.30
C TYR A 114 15.41 -1.13 15.97
N LEU A 115 14.31 -0.42 15.75
CA LEU A 115 13.53 -0.49 14.51
C LEU A 115 14.34 0.02 13.31
N ALA A 116 15.11 1.11 13.48
CA ALA A 116 15.99 1.62 12.44
C ALA A 116 16.98 0.54 12.01
N LYS A 117 17.70 -0.08 12.95
CA LYS A 117 18.59 -1.21 12.66
C LYS A 117 17.86 -2.41 12.05
N TYR A 118 16.70 -2.79 12.59
CA TYR A 118 15.93 -3.95 12.10
C TYR A 118 15.49 -3.78 10.64
N TRP A 119 14.99 -2.59 10.27
CA TRP A 119 14.46 -2.34 8.93
C TRP A 119 15.51 -1.98 7.89
N THR A 120 16.61 -1.36 8.31
CA THR A 120 17.67 -0.90 7.40
C THR A 120 18.88 -1.83 7.37
N THR A 121 19.00 -2.72 8.35
CA THR A 121 20.16 -3.60 8.58
C THR A 121 21.50 -2.91 8.80
N THR A 122 21.53 -1.57 8.84
CA THR A 122 22.75 -0.81 9.13
C THR A 122 22.97 -0.69 10.64
N ASP A 123 24.24 -0.48 11.00
CA ASP A 123 24.65 -0.14 12.37
C ASP A 123 24.65 1.38 12.64
N MET A 124 24.31 2.20 11.64
CA MET A 124 24.15 3.64 11.83
C MET A 124 23.07 3.95 12.85
N THR A 125 23.35 4.94 13.70
CA THR A 125 22.38 5.54 14.61
C THR A 125 21.30 6.31 13.86
N PRO A 126 20.12 6.54 14.45
CA PRO A 126 19.09 7.38 13.84
C PRO A 126 19.56 8.78 13.43
N ASP A 127 20.46 9.39 14.20
CA ASP A 127 21.00 10.72 13.90
C ASP A 127 21.95 10.70 12.69
N GLU A 128 22.77 9.66 12.56
CA GLU A 128 23.62 9.45 11.37
C GLU A 128 22.76 9.20 10.12
N ILE A 129 21.69 8.41 10.25
CA ILE A 129 20.74 8.18 9.15
C ILE A 129 20.08 9.50 8.74
N TYR A 130 19.69 10.34 9.70
CA TYR A 130 19.11 11.65 9.43
C TYR A 130 20.10 12.58 8.71
N ALA A 131 21.32 12.70 9.22
CA ALA A 131 22.36 13.52 8.61
C ALA A 131 22.70 13.07 7.17
N LEU A 132 22.81 11.75 6.94
CA LEU A 132 22.98 11.19 5.61
C LEU A 132 21.80 11.57 4.70
N GLY A 133 20.57 11.43 5.21
CA GLY A 133 19.34 11.81 4.51
C GLY A 133 19.33 13.27 4.05
N GLU A 134 19.69 14.21 4.93
CA GLU A 134 19.79 15.63 4.57
C GLU A 134 20.84 15.86 3.47
N SER A 135 21.99 15.20 3.56
CA SER A 135 23.04 15.32 2.53
C SER A 135 22.59 14.76 1.17
N GLU A 136 21.87 13.63 1.17
CA GLU A 136 21.33 13.01 -0.04
C GLU A 136 20.19 13.84 -0.64
N VAL A 137 19.35 14.47 0.19
CA VAL A 137 18.33 15.42 -0.28
C VAL A 137 19.00 16.60 -0.99
N ALA A 138 20.04 17.19 -0.41
CA ALA A 138 20.77 18.28 -1.04
C ALA A 138 21.40 17.84 -2.37
N ARG A 139 22.08 16.69 -2.39
CA ARG A 139 22.71 16.12 -3.59
C ARG A 139 21.70 15.87 -4.70
N ILE A 140 20.58 15.21 -4.41
CA ILE A 140 19.54 14.91 -5.41
C ILE A 140 18.87 16.18 -5.93
N ARG A 141 18.64 17.19 -5.08
CA ARG A 141 18.10 18.49 -5.52
C ARG A 141 19.03 19.20 -6.49
N ALA A 142 20.34 19.16 -6.25
CA ALA A 142 21.33 19.71 -7.18
C ALA A 142 21.29 19.00 -8.54
N GLU A 143 21.14 17.67 -8.57
CA GLU A 143 20.97 16.94 -9.83
C GLU A 143 19.66 17.30 -10.54
N MET A 144 18.56 17.51 -9.80
CA MET A 144 17.29 17.95 -10.37
C MET A 144 17.37 19.35 -10.99
N GLU A 145 18.12 20.28 -10.37
CA GLU A 145 18.39 21.61 -10.95
C GLU A 145 19.13 21.49 -12.29
N LYS A 146 20.17 20.66 -12.36
CA LYS A 146 20.91 20.41 -13.62
C LYS A 146 19.99 19.88 -14.71
N VAL A 147 19.12 18.92 -14.40
CA VAL A 147 18.16 18.37 -15.37
C VAL A 147 17.16 19.45 -15.83
N LYS A 148 16.64 20.27 -14.90
CA LYS A 148 15.75 21.39 -15.21
C LYS A 148 16.39 22.36 -16.20
N GLU A 149 17.68 22.70 -15.98
CA GLU A 149 18.46 23.54 -16.88
C GLU A 149 18.70 22.90 -18.25
N GLN A 150 19.06 21.61 -18.28
CA GLN A 150 19.29 20.85 -19.51
C GLN A 150 18.06 20.81 -20.41
N VAL A 151 16.86 20.68 -19.84
CA VAL A 151 15.60 20.70 -20.61
C VAL A 151 15.09 22.12 -20.87
N GLY A 152 15.85 23.15 -20.47
CA GLY A 152 15.57 24.56 -20.76
C GLY A 152 14.44 25.17 -19.94
N PHE A 153 13.96 24.51 -18.87
CA PHE A 153 12.87 25.02 -18.07
C PHE A 153 13.32 26.19 -17.18
N LYS A 154 12.50 27.25 -17.12
CA LYS A 154 12.77 28.46 -16.31
C LYS A 154 11.88 28.49 -15.06
N GLY A 155 12.46 28.87 -13.93
CA GLY A 155 11.79 28.89 -12.62
C GLY A 155 12.45 27.96 -11.61
N ASP A 156 11.82 27.80 -10.45
CA ASP A 156 12.29 26.93 -9.38
C ASP A 156 11.89 25.45 -9.61
N LEU A 157 12.44 24.54 -8.79
CA LEU A 157 12.08 23.13 -8.85
C LEU A 157 10.60 22.86 -8.59
N LYS A 158 9.93 23.68 -7.78
CA LYS A 158 8.50 23.49 -7.48
C LYS A 158 7.66 23.72 -8.73
N ALA A 159 7.94 24.79 -9.48
CA ALA A 159 7.33 25.09 -10.76
C ALA A 159 7.69 24.01 -11.80
N PHE A 160 8.93 23.53 -11.80
CA PHE A 160 9.35 22.45 -12.70
C PHE A 160 8.58 21.15 -12.43
N PHE A 161 8.44 20.74 -11.16
CA PHE A 161 7.63 19.57 -10.82
C PHE A 161 6.18 19.74 -11.26
N LYS A 162 5.58 20.91 -11.00
CA LYS A 162 4.22 21.21 -11.47
C LYS A 162 4.11 21.11 -13.00
N HIS A 163 5.10 21.63 -13.73
CA HIS A 163 5.14 21.54 -15.18
C HIS A 163 5.21 20.09 -15.68
N VAL A 164 6.06 19.27 -15.08
CA VAL A 164 6.18 17.83 -15.41
C VAL A 164 4.89 17.07 -15.08
N THR A 165 4.25 17.38 -13.94
CA THR A 165 3.07 16.64 -13.48
C THR A 165 1.75 17.12 -14.09
N GLU A 166 1.64 18.39 -14.49
CA GLU A 166 0.38 19.01 -14.93
C GLU A 166 0.51 19.73 -16.28
N GLY A 167 1.68 20.31 -16.58
CA GLY A 167 1.86 21.25 -17.69
C GLY A 167 1.84 20.64 -19.08
N GLU A 168 2.39 19.43 -19.26
CA GLU A 168 2.57 18.87 -20.62
C GLU A 168 1.84 17.54 -20.82
N GLN A 169 0.89 17.50 -21.76
CA GLN A 169 0.14 16.29 -22.10
C GLN A 169 1.04 15.18 -22.65
N LYS A 170 2.13 15.52 -23.35
CA LYS A 170 3.12 14.54 -23.85
C LYS A 170 3.81 13.75 -22.73
N LEU A 171 3.92 14.31 -21.52
CA LEU A 171 4.45 13.63 -20.34
C LEU A 171 3.39 12.76 -19.63
N ARG A 172 2.13 12.87 -20.09
CA ARG A 172 0.96 12.13 -19.58
C ARG A 172 0.23 11.41 -20.72
N PRO A 173 0.92 10.52 -21.47
CA PRO A 173 0.39 9.97 -22.73
C PRO A 173 -0.74 8.95 -22.52
N PHE A 174 -0.88 8.39 -21.32
CA PHE A 174 -1.83 7.30 -21.04
C PHE A 174 -3.16 7.84 -20.52
N GLN A 175 -4.23 7.45 -21.20
CA GLN A 175 -5.62 7.80 -20.88
C GLN A 175 -6.40 6.60 -20.35
N GLN A 176 -5.90 5.38 -20.59
CA GLN A 176 -6.53 4.15 -20.15
C GLN A 176 -5.54 3.29 -19.33
N PRO A 177 -6.03 2.57 -18.31
CA PRO A 177 -5.20 1.69 -17.47
C PRO A 177 -4.40 0.66 -18.26
N ASP A 178 -4.99 0.08 -19.31
CA ASP A 178 -4.35 -0.97 -20.11
C ASP A 178 -3.12 -0.46 -20.86
N GLN A 179 -3.09 0.84 -21.19
CA GLN A 179 -1.92 1.47 -21.82
C GLN A 179 -0.74 1.53 -20.85
N VAL A 180 -1.01 1.76 -19.55
CA VAL A 180 0.04 1.75 -18.51
C VAL A 180 0.61 0.34 -18.36
N VAL A 181 -0.25 -0.67 -18.27
CA VAL A 181 0.16 -2.08 -18.19
C VAL A 181 0.97 -2.49 -19.43
N ALA A 182 0.49 -2.15 -20.62
CA ALA A 182 1.19 -2.41 -21.88
C ALA A 182 2.56 -1.72 -21.93
N ASN A 183 2.67 -0.47 -21.47
CA ASN A 183 3.94 0.26 -21.41
C ASN A 183 4.95 -0.42 -20.47
N PHE A 184 4.53 -0.84 -19.28
CA PHE A 184 5.42 -1.58 -18.36
C PHE A 184 5.82 -2.94 -18.93
N ASN A 185 4.93 -3.65 -19.61
CA ASN A 185 5.28 -4.87 -20.32
C ASN A 185 6.31 -4.60 -21.44
N ALA A 186 6.18 -3.51 -22.19
CA ALA A 186 7.17 -3.11 -23.20
C ALA A 186 8.53 -2.78 -22.58
N ILE A 187 8.57 -2.09 -21.43
CA ILE A 187 9.80 -1.84 -20.66
C ILE A 187 10.42 -3.17 -20.22
N HIS A 188 9.62 -4.09 -19.69
CA HIS A 188 10.09 -5.41 -19.27
C HIS A 188 10.74 -6.16 -20.43
N GLN A 189 10.11 -6.20 -21.62
CA GLN A 189 10.69 -6.84 -22.81
C GLN A 189 12.00 -6.19 -23.27
N LYS A 190 12.12 -4.86 -23.18
CA LYS A 190 13.38 -4.15 -23.49
C LYS A 190 14.49 -4.45 -22.48
N MET A 191 14.11 -4.68 -21.22
CA MET A 191 15.04 -4.96 -20.12
C MET A 191 15.57 -6.39 -20.16
N LEU A 192 14.73 -7.37 -20.54
CA LEU A 192 15.05 -8.80 -20.49
C LEU A 192 16.44 -9.13 -21.09
N PRO A 193 16.78 -8.72 -22.33
CA PRO A 193 18.11 -9.01 -22.89
C PRO A 193 19.29 -8.38 -22.15
N GLN A 194 19.08 -7.32 -21.35
CA GLN A 194 20.14 -6.72 -20.54
C GLN A 194 20.30 -7.45 -19.21
N LEU A 195 19.20 -7.95 -18.63
CA LEU A 195 19.26 -8.80 -17.43
C LEU A 195 20.04 -10.09 -17.72
N GLU A 196 19.84 -10.68 -18.89
CA GLU A 196 20.59 -11.85 -19.37
C GLU A 196 22.11 -11.64 -19.38
N LYS A 197 22.57 -10.39 -19.59
CA LYS A 197 23.99 -10.04 -19.60
C LYS A 197 24.56 -9.73 -18.22
N GLN A 198 23.70 -9.44 -17.24
CA GLN A 198 24.11 -8.95 -15.92
C GLN A 198 23.93 -9.99 -14.82
N PHE A 199 23.05 -10.99 -15.02
CA PHE A 199 22.69 -11.96 -13.98
C PHE A 199 22.68 -13.40 -14.52
N ASP A 200 23.55 -14.23 -13.96
CA ASP A 200 23.57 -15.68 -14.25
C ASP A 200 22.37 -16.41 -13.61
N LEU A 201 21.94 -15.95 -12.42
CA LEU A 201 20.84 -16.53 -11.67
C LEU A 201 19.56 -15.73 -11.86
N LYS A 202 18.51 -16.40 -12.35
CA LYS A 202 17.22 -15.79 -12.65
C LYS A 202 16.08 -16.46 -11.89
N PRO A 203 15.05 -15.68 -11.48
CA PRO A 203 13.84 -16.25 -10.89
C PRO A 203 13.19 -17.26 -11.85
N LYS A 204 12.81 -18.42 -11.32
CA LYS A 204 12.05 -19.44 -12.06
C LYS A 204 10.55 -19.12 -12.13
N THR A 205 10.07 -18.27 -11.24
CA THR A 205 8.66 -17.85 -11.21
C THR A 205 8.36 -16.94 -12.39
N PRO A 206 7.20 -17.09 -13.07
CA PRO A 206 6.77 -16.13 -14.08
C PRO A 206 6.62 -14.72 -13.51
N PHE A 207 6.70 -13.71 -14.37
CA PHE A 207 6.49 -12.30 -14.02
C PHE A 207 5.26 -11.74 -14.75
N GLU A 208 4.45 -10.96 -14.04
CA GLU A 208 3.25 -10.33 -14.57
C GLU A 208 3.18 -8.87 -14.14
N VAL A 209 2.80 -7.98 -15.05
CA VAL A 209 2.36 -6.63 -14.69
C VAL A 209 0.84 -6.61 -14.61
N ARG A 210 0.29 -6.15 -13.49
CA ARG A 210 -1.16 -6.11 -13.28
C ARG A 210 -1.62 -4.74 -12.82
N ARG A 211 -2.80 -4.31 -13.25
CA ARG A 211 -3.45 -3.14 -12.67
C ARG A 211 -3.87 -3.45 -11.22
N THR A 212 -3.63 -2.50 -10.33
CA THR A 212 -4.20 -2.51 -8.99
C THR A 212 -5.72 -2.50 -9.05
N GLU A 213 -6.36 -3.30 -8.22
CA GLU A 213 -7.82 -3.37 -8.16
C GLU A 213 -8.42 -2.00 -7.83
N ALA A 214 -9.47 -1.61 -8.56
CA ALA A 214 -10.05 -0.25 -8.50
C ALA A 214 -10.43 0.20 -7.08
N PHE A 215 -10.85 -0.72 -6.21
CA PHE A 215 -11.25 -0.41 -4.84
C PHE A 215 -10.09 0.00 -3.93
N ARG A 216 -8.84 -0.41 -4.23
CA ARG A 216 -7.64 -0.03 -3.47
C ARG A 216 -6.68 0.89 -4.22
N GLU A 217 -6.91 1.10 -5.52
CA GLU A 217 -6.05 1.89 -6.41
C GLU A 217 -5.87 3.35 -5.97
N LYS A 218 -6.82 3.94 -5.22
CA LYS A 218 -6.72 5.31 -4.69
C LYS A 218 -5.60 5.47 -3.67
N SER A 219 -5.40 4.47 -2.80
CA SER A 219 -4.40 4.49 -1.73
C SER A 219 -3.18 3.63 -2.03
N ALA A 220 -3.22 2.77 -3.03
CA ALA A 220 -2.12 1.89 -3.39
C ALA A 220 -0.94 2.65 -4.01
N SER A 221 0.27 2.16 -3.76
CA SER A 221 1.46 2.50 -4.54
C SER A 221 1.72 1.41 -5.57
N ALA A 222 2.66 1.64 -6.49
CA ALA A 222 3.19 0.51 -7.24
C ALA A 222 3.87 -0.44 -6.25
N GLU A 223 3.59 -1.74 -6.38
CA GLU A 223 4.06 -2.75 -5.42
C GLU A 223 4.38 -4.05 -6.16
N TYR A 224 5.26 -4.85 -5.57
CA TYR A 224 5.59 -6.16 -6.10
C TYR A 224 5.17 -7.24 -5.10
N ASN A 225 4.34 -8.17 -5.58
CA ASN A 225 3.99 -9.37 -4.83
C ASN A 225 4.86 -10.53 -5.33
N PRO A 226 5.73 -11.11 -4.48
CA PRO A 226 6.64 -12.17 -4.90
C PRO A 226 5.87 -13.39 -5.41
N GLY A 227 6.45 -14.07 -6.40
CA GLY A 227 5.91 -15.32 -6.92
C GLY A 227 6.07 -16.48 -5.93
N SER A 228 5.46 -17.62 -6.25
CA SER A 228 5.61 -18.87 -5.50
C SER A 228 5.69 -20.02 -6.48
N LEU A 229 6.78 -20.79 -6.40
CA LEU A 229 6.94 -22.01 -7.20
C LEU A 229 5.99 -23.11 -6.73
N GLU A 230 5.79 -23.24 -5.41
CA GLU A 230 4.90 -24.23 -4.79
C GLU A 230 3.47 -24.11 -5.31
N ASN A 231 2.95 -22.87 -5.40
CA ASN A 231 1.57 -22.60 -5.80
C ASN A 231 1.46 -22.11 -7.26
N ALA A 232 2.52 -22.27 -8.06
CA ALA A 232 2.62 -21.81 -9.44
C ALA A 232 2.15 -20.34 -9.65
N ARG A 233 2.40 -19.47 -8.67
CA ARG A 233 1.97 -18.07 -8.68
C ARG A 233 3.07 -17.19 -9.24
N SER A 234 2.73 -16.38 -10.25
CA SER A 234 3.62 -15.36 -10.79
C SER A 234 4.02 -14.33 -9.74
N GLY A 235 5.22 -13.77 -9.88
CA GLY A 235 5.56 -12.49 -9.28
C GLY A 235 4.79 -11.39 -9.99
N ILE A 236 4.01 -10.60 -9.26
CA ILE A 236 3.12 -9.61 -9.85
C ILE A 236 3.59 -8.22 -9.46
N PHE A 237 3.97 -7.42 -10.44
CA PHE A 237 4.17 -5.99 -10.28
C PHE A 237 2.83 -5.27 -10.51
N TYR A 238 2.23 -4.80 -9.43
CA TYR A 238 1.01 -4.03 -9.46
C TYR A 238 1.32 -2.58 -9.79
N VAL A 239 0.64 -2.07 -10.80
CA VAL A 239 0.71 -0.67 -11.23
C VAL A 239 -0.64 -0.01 -11.00
N ARG A 240 -0.62 1.26 -10.64
CA ARG A 240 -1.84 2.05 -10.47
C ARG A 240 -2.06 2.92 -11.69
N PHE A 241 -3.31 3.02 -12.11
CA PHE A 241 -3.76 4.08 -13.00
C PHE A 241 -4.21 5.27 -12.15
N ARG A 242 -3.60 6.44 -12.36
CA ARG A 242 -4.11 7.69 -11.77
C ARG A 242 -4.96 8.38 -12.83
N THR A 243 -6.28 8.40 -12.64
CA THR A 243 -7.13 9.35 -13.36
C THR A 243 -6.68 10.77 -12.98
N CYS A 244 -6.42 11.60 -13.98
CA CYS A 244 -6.02 12.99 -13.74
C CYS A 244 -7.12 13.74 -12.99
N GLY A 245 -6.80 14.39 -11.87
CA GLY A 245 -7.67 15.42 -11.29
C GLY A 245 -7.81 15.51 -9.77
N ASN A 246 -7.31 14.58 -8.96
CA ASN A 246 -7.33 14.80 -7.50
C ASN A 246 -6.38 13.86 -6.76
N THR A 247 -5.28 14.41 -6.23
CA THR A 247 -4.72 14.13 -4.89
C THR A 247 -3.34 14.77 -4.82
N TYR A 248 -3.36 16.06 -4.48
CA TYR A 248 -2.25 16.67 -3.77
C TYR A 248 -1.99 15.79 -2.53
N PHE A 249 -0.76 15.30 -2.34
CA PHE A 249 -0.28 15.00 -0.99
C PHE A 249 0.29 16.33 -0.48
N PRO A 250 -0.48 17.17 0.23
CA PRO A 250 0.16 18.21 1.01
C PRO A 250 1.06 17.50 2.02
N ARG A 251 2.34 17.89 2.06
CA ARG A 251 3.08 17.77 3.30
C ARG A 251 2.45 18.71 4.32
#